data_AF-A0A4Q6AUT6-F1
#
_entry.id   AF-A0A4Q6AUT6-F1
#
_cell.length_a   1.000
_cell.length_b   1.000
_cell.length_c   1.000
_cell.angle_alpha   90.00
_cell.angle_beta   90.00
_cell.angle_gamma   90.00
#
_symmetry.space_group_name_H-M   'P 1'
#
loop_
_entity.id
_entity.type
_entity.pdbx_description
1 polymer ?
#
loop_
_entity_poly.entity_id
_entity_poly.type
_entity_poly.pdbx_seq_one_letter_code
_entity_poly.pdbx_strand_id
1 'polypeptide(L)'
;MSKLNSKKRSLLTIRGSRRMASLKDIKTRIGSVKSTQKITNAMKLVSAAKFARASHAAEAARPYSKALDKIVSKLLAGKADLESPLLREGEEKKILVLMLSPDRGLCGGLNSNMAKAVQAFIREKTAKGVTQVDLYAAGRRATLFGKKN
;
A
#
# COMPACT_ATOMS: atom_id res chain seq x y z
N MET A 1 -22.20 42.88 -70.35
CA MET A 1 -22.52 42.28 -69.03
C MET A 1 -21.28 41.57 -68.49
N SER A 2 -20.16 42.25 -68.23
CA SER A 2 -19.79 43.02 -67.02
C SER A 2 -19.61 42.20 -65.74
N LYS A 3 -18.41 41.60 -65.62
CA LYS A 3 -17.53 41.51 -64.43
C LYS A 3 -18.22 41.40 -63.05
N LEU A 4 -18.12 40.23 -62.42
CA LEU A 4 -18.07 40.13 -60.96
C LEU A 4 -16.65 39.74 -60.52
N ASN A 5 -15.94 40.70 -59.94
CA ASN A 5 -14.78 40.47 -59.09
C ASN A 5 -14.88 41.38 -57.86
N SER A 6 -14.28 40.93 -56.76
CA SER A 6 -14.22 41.56 -55.43
C SER A 6 -15.54 41.41 -54.63
N LYS A 7 -15.56 40.88 -53.41
CA LYS A 7 -14.76 41.30 -52.24
C LYS A 7 -14.98 40.32 -51.08
N LYS A 8 -13.92 40.11 -50.28
CA LYS A 8 -13.87 39.74 -48.85
C LYS A 8 -14.25 38.29 -48.50
N ARG A 9 -13.30 37.38 -48.27
CA ARG A 9 -12.50 37.22 -47.02
C ARG A 9 -13.34 37.46 -45.75
N SER A 10 -13.85 36.40 -45.13
CA SER A 10 -13.66 36.11 -43.69
C SER A 10 -14.55 34.95 -43.23
N LEU A 11 -14.12 33.70 -43.44
CA LEU A 11 -14.44 32.64 -42.46
C LEU A 11 -13.19 31.79 -42.27
N LEU A 12 -12.35 32.38 -41.44
CA LEU A 12 -11.13 31.87 -40.84
C LEU A 12 -11.46 30.59 -40.06
N THR A 13 -10.90 29.47 -40.52
CA THR A 13 -10.28 28.46 -39.65
C THR A 13 -11.21 27.67 -38.72
N ILE A 14 -11.95 26.72 -39.29
CA ILE A 14 -12.12 25.42 -38.62
C ILE A 14 -10.96 24.52 -39.07
N ARG A 15 -9.72 24.87 -38.69
CA ARG A 15 -8.63 23.88 -38.58
C ARG A 15 -8.82 23.12 -37.27
N GLY A 16 -9.94 22.41 -37.18
CA GLY A 16 -10.04 21.25 -36.31
C GLY A 16 -9.12 20.20 -36.90
N SER A 17 -7.85 20.25 -36.52
CA SER A 17 -6.91 19.14 -36.69
C SER A 17 -7.52 17.92 -36.00
N ARG A 18 -8.33 17.15 -36.73
CA ARG A 18 -8.45 15.71 -36.48
C ARG A 18 -7.04 15.17 -36.70
N ARG A 19 -6.23 15.16 -35.65
CA ARG A 19 -5.08 14.26 -35.55
C ARG A 19 -5.65 12.84 -35.62
N MET A 20 -5.87 12.36 -36.84
CA MET A 20 -5.97 10.93 -37.11
C MET A 20 -4.73 10.32 -36.46
N ALA A 21 -4.91 9.44 -35.48
CA ALA A 21 -3.80 8.70 -34.89
C ALA A 21 -3.03 8.07 -36.05
N SER A 22 -1.85 8.60 -36.32
CA SER A 22 -1.08 8.14 -37.46
C SER A 22 -0.55 6.74 -37.14
N LEU A 23 -0.21 5.96 -38.16
CA LEU A 23 0.51 4.70 -37.98
C LEU A 23 1.79 4.91 -37.13
N LYS A 24 2.38 6.11 -37.16
CA LYS A 24 3.51 6.51 -36.32
C LYS A 24 3.12 6.66 -34.84
N ASP A 25 1.95 7.18 -34.53
CA ASP A 25 1.46 7.30 -33.14
C ASP A 25 1.16 5.93 -32.55
N ILE A 26 0.56 5.03 -33.36
CA ILE A 26 0.33 3.63 -32.97
C ILE A 26 1.66 2.92 -32.72
N LYS A 27 2.64 3.05 -33.62
CA LYS A 27 3.97 2.46 -33.46
C LYS A 27 4.69 2.99 -32.21
N THR A 28 4.57 4.28 -31.92
CA THR A 28 5.11 4.89 -30.70
C THR A 28 4.46 4.32 -29.44
N ARG A 29 3.12 4.19 -29.42
CA ARG A 29 2.40 3.61 -28.28
C ARG A 29 2.76 2.14 -28.06
N ILE A 30 2.91 1.35 -29.12
CA ILE A 30 3.38 -0.04 -29.04
C ILE A 30 4.78 -0.09 -28.40
N GLY A 31 5.68 0.79 -28.82
CA GLY A 31 7.02 0.90 -28.22
C GLY A 31 6.96 1.21 -26.72
N SER A 32 6.13 2.18 -26.32
CA SER A 32 5.94 2.57 -24.91
C SER A 32 5.37 1.44 -24.05
N VAL A 33 4.34 0.74 -24.55
CA VAL A 33 3.74 -0.42 -23.84
C VAL A 33 4.76 -1.56 -23.72
N LYS A 34 5.52 -1.88 -24.77
CA LYS A 34 6.59 -2.90 -24.71
C LYS A 34 7.69 -2.51 -23.72
N SER A 35 8.06 -1.24 -23.64
CA SER A 35 9.03 -0.74 -22.65
C SER A 35 8.49 -0.90 -21.23
N THR A 36 7.25 -0.45 -21.00
CA THR A 36 6.58 -0.58 -19.70
C THR A 36 6.46 -2.05 -19.27
N GLN A 37 6.14 -2.96 -20.20
CA GLN A 37 6.09 -4.41 -19.96
C GLN A 37 7.44 -4.96 -19.51
N LYS A 38 8.55 -4.54 -20.14
CA LYS A 38 9.89 -4.96 -19.72
C LYS A 38 10.22 -4.46 -18.30
N ILE A 39 9.88 -3.20 -17.99
CA ILE A 39 10.10 -2.61 -16.67
C ILE A 39 9.30 -3.39 -15.60
N THR A 40 8.01 -3.63 -15.82
CA THR A 40 7.17 -4.34 -14.86
C THR A 40 7.58 -5.81 -14.70
N ASN A 41 8.03 -6.47 -15.78
CA ASN A 41 8.58 -7.83 -15.70
C ASN A 41 9.85 -7.87 -14.84
N ALA A 42 10.78 -6.92 -15.04
CA ALA A 42 11.96 -6.81 -14.20
C ALA A 42 11.60 -6.53 -12.74
N MET A 43 10.66 -5.61 -12.49
CA MET A 43 10.15 -5.33 -11.13
C MET A 43 9.52 -6.57 -10.48
N LYS A 44 8.79 -7.39 -11.24
CA LYS A 44 8.20 -8.65 -10.76
C LYS A 44 9.29 -9.60 -10.28
N LEU A 45 10.35 -9.81 -11.07
CA LEU A 45 11.47 -10.68 -10.72
C LEU A 45 12.23 -10.17 -9.49
N VAL A 46 12.52 -8.86 -9.44
CA VAL A 46 13.18 -8.24 -8.28
C VAL A 46 12.34 -8.38 -7.01
N SER A 47 11.03 -8.18 -7.12
CA SER A 47 10.11 -8.29 -5.98
C SER A 47 9.98 -9.74 -5.52
N ALA A 48 9.91 -10.70 -6.45
CA ALA A 48 9.90 -12.13 -6.13
C ALA A 48 11.18 -12.55 -5.41
N ALA A 49 12.35 -12.12 -5.88
CA ALA A 49 13.63 -12.42 -5.23
C ALA A 49 13.74 -11.78 -3.82
N LYS A 50 13.19 -10.58 -3.62
CA LYS A 50 13.11 -9.95 -2.29
C LYS A 50 12.14 -10.67 -1.37
N PHE A 51 10.98 -11.09 -1.87
CA PHE A 51 10.00 -11.86 -1.11
C PHE A 51 10.58 -13.21 -0.68
N ALA A 52 11.23 -13.93 -1.59
CA ALA A 52 11.87 -15.22 -1.27
C ALA A 52 12.92 -15.06 -0.15
N ARG A 53 13.77 -14.03 -0.22
CA ARG A 53 14.75 -13.74 0.84
C ARG A 53 14.08 -13.42 2.18
N ALA A 54 13.02 -12.62 2.17
CA ALA A 54 12.27 -12.30 3.38
C ALA A 54 11.57 -13.54 3.98
N SER A 55 11.00 -14.41 3.13
CA SER A 55 10.38 -15.67 3.55
C SER A 55 11.40 -16.59 4.21
N HIS A 56 12.57 -16.76 3.58
CA HIS A 56 13.64 -17.58 4.14
C HIS A 56 14.15 -17.03 5.49
N ALA A 57 14.30 -15.72 5.62
CA ALA A 57 14.67 -15.10 6.89
C ALA A 57 13.60 -15.34 7.98
N ALA A 58 12.32 -15.24 7.64
CA ALA A 58 11.22 -15.53 8.56
C ALA A 58 11.19 -17.01 8.97
N GLU A 59 11.44 -17.93 8.03
CA GLU A 59 11.53 -19.37 8.31
C GLU A 59 12.73 -19.71 9.20
N ALA A 60 13.89 -19.11 8.95
CA ALA A 60 15.09 -19.29 9.77
C ALA A 60 14.91 -18.78 11.20
N ALA A 61 14.04 -17.77 11.42
CA ALA A 61 13.70 -17.28 12.76
C ALA A 61 12.69 -18.16 13.52
N ARG A 62 11.98 -19.07 12.84
CA ARG A 62 10.94 -19.92 13.47
C ARG A 62 11.45 -20.79 14.63
N PRO A 63 12.61 -21.46 14.55
CA PRO A 63 13.11 -22.27 15.66
C PRO A 63 13.30 -21.46 16.94
N TYR A 64 13.81 -20.22 16.82
CA TYR A 64 13.97 -19.31 17.96
C TYR A 64 12.62 -18.92 18.57
N SER A 65 11.65 -18.50 17.75
CA SER A 65 10.29 -18.18 18.22
C SER A 65 9.66 -19.37 18.94
N LYS A 66 9.76 -20.58 18.38
CA LYS A 66 9.23 -21.80 19.01
C LYS A 66 9.91 -22.13 20.34
N ALA A 67 11.22 -21.91 20.44
CA ALA A 67 11.96 -22.14 21.68
C ALA A 67 11.54 -21.14 22.76
N LEU A 68 11.42 -19.85 22.40
CA LEU A 68 10.90 -18.81 23.28
C LEU A 68 9.49 -19.14 23.76
N ASP A 69 8.57 -19.48 22.87
CA ASP A 69 7.18 -19.82 23.23
C ASP A 69 7.14 -20.99 24.22
N LYS A 70 8.00 -22.01 24.03
CA LYS A 70 8.11 -23.14 24.97
C LYS A 70 8.60 -22.70 26.34
N ILE A 71 9.60 -21.83 26.41
CA ILE A 71 10.15 -21.33 27.68
C ILE A 71 9.10 -20.48 28.41
N VAL A 72 8.49 -19.52 27.71
CA VAL A 72 7.44 -18.66 28.27
C VAL A 72 6.25 -19.49 28.76
N SER A 73 5.78 -20.45 27.96
CA SER A 73 4.66 -21.32 28.34
C SER A 73 4.96 -22.17 29.57
N LYS A 74 6.17 -22.75 29.65
CA LYS A 74 6.62 -23.51 30.83
C LYS A 74 6.70 -22.64 32.08
N LEU A 75 7.20 -21.42 31.92
CA LEU A 75 7.34 -20.45 33.01
C LEU A 75 5.96 -20.04 33.57
N LEU A 76 5.00 -19.77 32.69
CA LEU A 76 3.61 -19.46 33.08
C LEU A 76 2.90 -20.66 33.73
N ALA A 77 3.13 -21.88 33.23
CA ALA A 77 2.53 -23.10 33.79
C ALA A 77 3.09 -23.46 35.18
N GLY A 78 4.34 -23.09 35.46
CA GLY A 78 5.03 -23.41 36.70
C GLY A 78 4.54 -22.68 37.96
N LYS A 79 3.53 -21.81 37.84
CA LYS A 79 3.06 -20.93 38.94
C LYS A 79 4.22 -20.23 39.66
N ALA A 80 5.26 -19.84 38.91
CA ALA A 80 6.21 -18.88 39.44
C ALA A 80 5.42 -17.59 39.72
N ASP A 81 5.63 -17.01 40.90
CA ASP A 81 4.96 -15.80 41.38
C ASP A 81 5.44 -14.59 40.55
N LEU A 82 5.03 -14.58 39.28
CA LEU A 82 5.50 -13.68 38.23
C LEU A 82 4.55 -12.50 38.15
N GLU A 83 4.74 -11.57 39.08
CA GLU A 83 4.10 -10.26 39.05
C GLU A 83 4.75 -9.39 37.96
N SER A 84 4.36 -9.62 36.71
CA SER A 84 4.75 -8.78 35.57
C SER A 84 3.55 -7.96 35.09
N PRO A 85 3.70 -6.63 34.92
CA PRO A 85 2.67 -5.80 34.31
C PRO A 85 2.20 -6.28 32.92
N LEU A 86 3.05 -7.03 32.19
CA LEU A 86 2.73 -7.57 30.86
C LEU A 86 1.85 -8.84 30.90
N LEU A 87 1.74 -9.48 32.07
CA LEU A 87 0.93 -10.69 32.26
C LEU A 87 -0.45 -10.39 32.87
N ARG A 88 -0.68 -9.15 33.31
CA ARG A 88 -1.98 -8.73 33.84
C ARG A 88 -2.98 -8.53 32.71
N GLU A 89 -4.12 -9.20 32.80
CA GLU A 89 -5.28 -8.87 31.98
C GLU A 89 -5.87 -7.55 32.51
N GLY A 90 -5.80 -6.50 31.69
CA GLY A 90 -6.32 -5.18 32.02
C GLY A 90 -7.59 -4.87 31.25
N GLU A 91 -8.34 -3.87 31.71
CA GLU A 91 -9.44 -3.31 30.94
C GLU A 91 -8.90 -2.65 29.65
N GLU A 92 -9.46 -3.00 28.49
CA GLU A 92 -9.06 -2.47 27.18
C GLU A 92 -9.46 -0.98 26.98
N LYS A 93 -9.48 -0.15 28.03
CA LYS A 93 -9.89 1.27 27.93
C LYS A 93 -9.00 2.08 26.99
N LYS A 94 -7.73 1.70 26.86
CA LYS A 94 -6.74 2.33 25.98
C LYS A 94 -6.02 1.24 25.18
N ILE A 95 -5.92 1.42 23.87
CA ILE A 95 -5.18 0.50 22.99
C ILE A 95 -4.15 1.26 22.15
N LEU A 96 -3.03 0.59 21.86
CA LEU A 96 -2.04 1.04 20.90
C LEU A 96 -2.12 0.15 19.65
N VAL A 97 -2.41 0.75 18.50
CA VAL A 97 -2.39 0.08 17.20
C VAL A 97 -1.02 0.28 16.58
N LEU A 98 -0.28 -0.82 16.37
CA LEU A 98 0.96 -0.80 15.61
C LEU A 98 0.67 -1.09 14.13
N MET A 99 0.77 -0.06 13.29
CA MET A 99 0.54 -0.19 11.85
C MET A 99 1.88 -0.26 11.10
N LEU A 100 2.20 -1.45 10.57
CA LEU A 100 3.40 -1.70 9.79
C LEU A 100 3.08 -1.66 8.30
N SER A 101 3.72 -0.77 7.55
CA SER A 101 3.43 -0.56 6.13
C SER A 101 4.66 -0.60 5.23
N PRO A 102 4.49 -0.93 3.94
CA PRO A 102 5.53 -0.74 2.95
C PRO A 102 5.87 0.74 2.72
N ASP A 103 7.13 1.03 2.45
CA ASP A 103 7.55 2.38 2.06
C ASP A 103 7.20 2.74 0.61
N ARG A 104 7.11 1.72 -0.25
CA ARG A 104 6.93 1.88 -1.71
C ARG A 104 5.47 1.65 -2.13
N GLY A 105 5.11 2.25 -3.27
CA GLY A 105 3.84 1.99 -3.96
C GLY A 105 3.92 0.80 -4.91
N LEU A 106 2.95 0.72 -5.84
CA LEU A 106 2.85 -0.33 -6.87
C LEU A 106 2.73 -1.77 -6.31
N CYS A 107 2.16 -1.90 -5.11
CA CYS A 107 1.93 -3.17 -4.41
C CYS A 107 0.46 -3.62 -4.49
N GLY A 108 -0.25 -3.26 -5.56
CA GLY A 108 -1.68 -3.55 -5.73
C GLY A 108 -2.53 -2.97 -4.60
N GLY A 109 -3.48 -3.78 -4.11
CA GLY A 109 -4.44 -3.38 -3.07
C GLY A 109 -3.93 -3.40 -1.63
N LEU A 110 -2.66 -3.80 -1.38
CA LEU A 110 -2.14 -4.02 -0.02
C LEU A 110 -2.35 -2.82 0.91
N ASN A 111 -1.93 -1.62 0.49
CA ASN A 111 -2.04 -0.42 1.32
C ASN A 111 -3.49 -0.03 1.60
N SER A 112 -4.36 -0.12 0.60
CA SER A 112 -5.78 0.21 0.76
C SER A 112 -6.50 -0.79 1.65
N ASN A 113 -6.21 -2.08 1.50
CA ASN A 113 -6.81 -3.14 2.31
C ASN A 113 -6.35 -3.04 3.77
N MET A 114 -5.06 -2.79 4.01
CA MET A 114 -4.52 -2.56 5.35
C MET A 114 -5.18 -1.35 6.03
N ALA A 115 -5.31 -0.22 5.33
CA ALA A 115 -5.97 0.96 5.88
C ALA A 115 -7.44 0.68 6.27
N LYS A 116 -8.18 -0.05 5.41
CA LYS A 116 -9.56 -0.48 5.70
C LYS A 116 -9.62 -1.41 6.91
N ALA A 117 -8.72 -2.38 7.00
CA ALA A 117 -8.67 -3.33 8.11
C ALA A 117 -8.38 -2.63 9.44
N VAL A 118 -7.42 -1.70 9.46
CA VAL A 118 -7.11 -0.90 10.65
C VAL A 118 -8.31 -0.04 11.06
N GLN A 119 -8.97 0.63 10.12
CA GLN A 119 -10.17 1.42 10.43
C GLN A 119 -11.32 0.56 10.96
N ALA A 120 -11.53 -0.63 10.39
CA ALA A 120 -12.55 -1.56 10.87
C ALA A 120 -12.24 -2.04 12.29
N PHE A 121 -10.99 -2.40 12.58
CA PHE A 121 -10.54 -2.82 13.90
C PHE A 121 -10.72 -1.72 14.95
N ILE A 122 -10.34 -0.48 14.63
CA ILE A 122 -10.52 0.67 15.52
C ILE A 122 -12.00 0.87 15.84
N ARG A 123 -12.85 0.86 14.81
CA ARG A 123 -14.31 1.01 14.99
C ARG A 123 -14.90 -0.09 15.86
N GLU A 124 -14.50 -1.34 15.64
CA GLU A 124 -14.95 -2.48 16.45
C GLU A 124 -14.56 -2.30 17.92
N LYS A 125 -13.32 -1.90 18.20
CA LYS A 125 -12.85 -1.69 19.57
C LYS A 125 -13.52 -0.49 20.24
N THR A 126 -13.67 0.63 19.53
CA THR A 126 -14.41 1.78 20.06
C THR A 126 -15.86 1.41 20.38
N ALA A 127 -16.52 0.59 19.56
CA ALA A 127 -17.88 0.11 19.85
C ALA A 127 -17.96 -0.78 21.11
N LYS A 128 -16.87 -1.48 21.46
CA LYS A 128 -16.76 -2.29 22.69
C LYS A 128 -16.35 -1.46 23.93
N GLY A 129 -16.29 -0.13 23.82
CA GLY A 129 -16.03 0.75 24.95
C GLY A 129 -14.56 1.19 25.11
N VAL A 130 -13.71 0.96 24.11
CA VAL A 130 -12.35 1.53 24.10
C VAL A 130 -12.42 3.05 23.95
N THR A 131 -11.85 3.78 24.91
CA THR A 131 -11.92 5.24 25.02
C THR A 131 -10.76 5.98 24.34
N GLN A 132 -9.60 5.36 24.25
CA GLN A 132 -8.40 5.94 23.62
C GLN A 132 -7.74 4.94 22.68
N VAL A 133 -7.40 5.40 21.48
CA VAL A 133 -6.71 4.62 20.46
C VAL A 133 -5.50 5.42 20.00
N ASP A 134 -4.32 4.95 20.36
CA ASP A 134 -3.06 5.53 19.87
C ASP A 134 -2.58 4.72 18.65
N LEU A 135 -1.97 5.39 17.68
CA LEU A 135 -1.47 4.75 16.46
C LEU A 135 0.05 4.95 16.37
N TYR A 136 0.81 3.86 16.45
CA TYR A 136 2.22 3.87 16.07
C TYR A 136 2.36 3.42 14.61
N ALA A 137 2.82 4.32 13.77
CA ALA A 137 2.95 4.09 12.33
C ALA A 137 4.41 3.82 11.95
N ALA A 138 4.67 2.63 11.42
CA ALA A 138 5.96 2.28 10.83
C ALA A 138 5.84 2.14 9.30
N GLY A 139 6.76 2.80 8.60
CA GLY A 139 6.79 2.85 7.13
C GLY A 139 5.97 3.99 6.55
N ARG A 140 6.39 4.46 5.37
CA ARG A 140 5.91 5.71 4.75
C ARG A 140 4.40 5.75 4.56
N ARG A 141 3.76 4.62 4.21
CA ARG A 141 2.32 4.58 3.95
C ARG A 141 1.47 4.66 5.22
N ALA A 142 1.92 4.04 6.31
CA ALA A 142 1.31 4.15 7.63
C ALA A 142 1.47 5.57 8.17
N THR A 143 2.65 6.19 8.05
CA THR A 143 2.85 7.57 8.50
C THR A 143 1.93 8.55 7.77
N LEU A 144 1.72 8.35 6.46
CA LEU A 144 0.76 9.16 5.70
C LEU A 144 -0.69 8.91 6.13
N PHE A 145 -1.04 7.68 6.51
CA PHE A 145 -2.35 7.35 7.05
C PHE A 145 -2.58 8.02 8.41
N GLY A 146 -1.61 7.96 9.32
CA GLY A 146 -1.70 8.55 10.65
C GLY A 146 -1.62 10.09 10.68
N LYS A 147 -1.14 10.74 9.61
CA LYS A 147 -1.22 12.21 9.47
C LYS A 147 -2.57 12.70 8.95
N LYS A 148 -3.37 11.81 8.38
CA LYS A 148 -4.62 12.15 7.68
C LYS A 148 -5.87 11.98 8.56
N ASN A 149 -5.74 11.23 9.65
CA ASN A 149 -6.76 11.04 10.69
C ASN A 149 -6.23 11.60 12.00
#